data_AF-A0AAV8T1E9-F1
#
_entry.id   AF-A0AAV8T1E9-F1
#
_cell.length_a   1.000
_cell.length_b   1.000
_cell.length_c   1.000
_cell.angle_alpha   90.00
_cell.angle_beta   90.00
_cell.angle_gamma   90.00
#
_symmetry.space_group_name_H-M   'P 1'
#
loop_
_entity.id
_entity.type
_entity.pdbx_description
1 polymer ?
#
loop_
_entity_poly.entity_id
_entity_poly.type
_entity_poly.pdbx_seq_one_letter_code
_entity_poly.pdbx_strand_id
1 'polypeptide(L)'
;MASLSVDDNGEEEVVVIDGDVGEESGDSTLCVVGCFLTEQPINFMAMKHTLAALMKPVMGMSVREVNGGVYLFQFYHKVDVDRILDMSPWSFNNQALLMKKMGDYDHPCDVPLNHLYLWVKVFGLRAGFKSESVRKRV
;
A
#
# COMPACT_ATOMS: atom_id res chain seq x y z
N MET A 1 4.56 21.60 39.53
CA MET A 1 3.72 20.79 38.61
C MET A 1 3.56 21.60 37.35
N ALA A 2 4.18 21.18 36.24
CA ALA A 2 4.12 21.90 34.98
C ALA A 2 2.91 21.38 34.18
N SER A 3 2.03 22.30 33.80
CA SER A 3 0.92 22.07 32.88
C SER A 3 1.49 22.00 31.46
N LEU A 4 1.29 20.89 30.77
CA LEU A 4 1.53 20.76 29.33
C LEU A 4 0.23 21.16 28.63
N SER A 5 0.18 22.37 28.08
CA SER A 5 -0.81 22.74 27.06
C SER A 5 -0.37 22.08 25.76
N VAL A 6 -1.21 21.19 25.23
CA VAL A 6 -1.02 20.64 23.89
C VAL A 6 -1.70 21.62 22.95
N ASP A 7 -0.91 22.40 22.24
CA ASP A 7 -1.38 23.18 21.12
C ASP A 7 -1.72 22.18 20.00
N ASP A 8 -3.03 21.90 19.87
CA ASP A 8 -3.64 21.16 18.78
C ASP A 8 -3.57 22.03 17.51
N ASN A 9 -2.37 22.14 16.95
CA ASN A 9 -2.18 22.66 15.60
C ASN A 9 -2.44 21.48 14.66
N GLY A 10 -3.72 21.25 14.36
CA GLY A 10 -4.16 20.38 13.28
C GLY A 10 -3.63 20.90 11.95
N GLU A 11 -2.37 20.57 11.65
CA GLU A 11 -1.82 20.63 10.31
C GLU A 11 -2.47 19.47 9.57
N GLU A 12 -3.65 19.73 9.01
CA GLU A 12 -4.18 18.92 7.91
C GLU A 12 -3.11 18.97 6.81
N GLU A 13 -2.27 17.92 6.77
CA GLU A 13 -1.33 17.68 5.69
C GLU A 13 -2.14 17.76 4.39
N VAL A 14 -1.82 18.76 3.58
CA VAL A 14 -2.49 19.04 2.30
C VAL A 14 -2.39 17.80 1.42
N VAL A 15 -3.43 16.97 1.42
CA VAL A 15 -3.59 15.93 0.42
C VAL A 15 -4.15 16.63 -0.81
N VAL A 16 -3.29 17.02 -1.75
CA VAL A 16 -3.73 17.46 -3.08
C VAL A 16 -4.36 16.24 -3.75
N ILE A 17 -5.67 16.09 -3.55
CA ILE A 17 -6.51 15.15 -4.27
C ILE A 17 -7.40 16.01 -5.18
N ASP A 18 -6.80 16.61 -6.19
CA ASP A 18 -7.54 16.75 -7.44
C ASP A 18 -6.59 16.72 -8.62
N GLY A 19 -6.92 15.80 -9.49
CA GLY A 19 -6.21 15.40 -10.68
C GLY A 19 -7.13 14.38 -11.33
N ASP A 20 -8.34 14.83 -11.67
CA ASP A 20 -9.11 14.26 -12.78
C ASP A 20 -8.27 14.46 -14.04
N VAL A 21 -7.18 13.71 -14.15
CA VAL A 21 -6.43 13.58 -15.37
C VAL A 21 -7.17 12.49 -16.11
N GLY A 22 -7.90 12.93 -17.15
CA GLY A 22 -8.47 12.06 -18.16
C GLY A 22 -7.45 11.07 -18.69
N GLU A 23 -7.92 10.16 -19.54
CA GLU A 23 -7.16 9.10 -20.19
C GLU A 23 -5.95 9.64 -20.97
N GLU A 24 -4.89 10.00 -20.27
CA GLU A 24 -3.62 10.39 -20.82
C GLU A 24 -2.63 9.34 -20.36
N SER A 25 -2.08 8.64 -21.34
CA SER A 25 -1.04 7.62 -21.29
C SER A 25 0.04 7.91 -20.24
N GLY A 26 -0.28 7.65 -18.97
CA GLY A 26 0.63 7.75 -17.85
C GLY A 26 1.70 6.69 -18.01
N ASP A 27 2.93 7.02 -17.62
CA ASP A 27 4.03 6.06 -17.60
C ASP A 27 3.62 4.88 -16.70
N SER A 28 3.35 3.71 -17.30
CA SER A 28 2.91 2.51 -16.58
C SER A 28 3.93 2.05 -15.54
N THR A 29 5.18 2.53 -15.64
CA THR A 29 6.23 2.28 -14.64
C THR A 29 5.98 2.95 -13.30
N LEU A 30 5.12 3.98 -13.27
CA LEU A 30 4.69 4.69 -12.06
C LEU A 30 3.33 4.22 -11.51
N CYS A 31 2.73 3.22 -12.17
CA CYS A 31 1.48 2.60 -11.76
C CYS A 31 1.70 1.36 -10.89
N VAL A 32 0.92 1.26 -9.83
CA VAL A 32 0.81 0.05 -8.99
C VAL A 32 -0.65 -0.40 -8.99
N VAL A 33 -0.87 -1.66 -9.29
CA VAL A 33 -2.17 -2.30 -9.18
C VAL A 33 -2.28 -2.96 -7.81
N GLY A 34 -3.43 -2.82 -7.17
CA GLY A 34 -3.70 -3.48 -5.90
C GLY A 34 -5.10 -4.05 -5.77
N CYS A 35 -5.23 -5.05 -4.90
CA CYS A 35 -6.48 -5.74 -4.60
C CYS A 35 -6.48 -6.19 -3.13
N PHE A 36 -7.61 -6.04 -2.45
CA PHE A 36 -7.76 -6.50 -1.07
C PHE A 36 -8.14 -7.99 -1.03
N LEU A 37 -7.56 -8.75 -0.10
CA LEU A 37 -7.98 -10.14 0.18
C LEU A 37 -9.28 -10.17 0.99
N THR A 38 -10.37 -9.76 0.37
CA THR A 38 -11.68 -9.71 1.01
C THR A 38 -12.81 -9.77 -0.01
N GLU A 39 -13.96 -10.29 0.42
CA GLU A 39 -15.23 -10.19 -0.33
C GLU A 39 -16.06 -8.98 0.14
N GLN A 40 -15.65 -8.32 1.22
CA GLN A 40 -16.37 -7.18 1.77
C GLN A 40 -16.11 -5.92 0.95
N PRO A 41 -17.12 -5.07 0.71
CA PRO A 41 -16.92 -3.80 0.04
C PRO A 41 -16.00 -2.90 0.87
N ILE A 42 -14.99 -2.33 0.23
CA ILE A 42 -14.08 -1.37 0.85
C ILE A 42 -14.66 0.03 0.69
N ASN A 43 -14.70 0.81 1.78
CA ASN A 43 -15.01 2.23 1.68
C ASN A 43 -13.85 2.94 0.97
N PHE A 44 -14.05 3.22 -0.32
CA PHE A 44 -13.02 3.75 -1.21
C PHE A 44 -12.42 5.07 -0.72
N MET A 45 -13.25 6.02 -0.27
CA MET A 45 -12.77 7.34 0.17
C MET A 45 -11.95 7.25 1.46
N ALA A 46 -12.42 6.45 2.42
CA ALA A 46 -11.67 6.21 3.66
C ALA A 46 -10.33 5.51 3.38
N MET A 47 -10.35 4.46 2.54
CA MET A 47 -9.15 3.74 2.12
C MET A 47 -8.15 4.67 1.43
N LYS A 48 -8.61 5.47 0.46
CA LYS A 48 -7.77 6.43 -0.28
C LYS A 48 -7.09 7.43 0.67
N HIS A 49 -7.86 8.03 1.57
CA HIS A 49 -7.33 9.01 2.52
C HIS A 49 -6.34 8.38 3.50
N THR A 50 -6.67 7.23 4.08
CA THR A 50 -5.79 6.52 5.02
C THR A 50 -4.49 6.07 4.36
N LEU A 51 -4.55 5.47 3.16
CA LEU A 51 -3.34 5.03 2.47
C LEU A 51 -2.49 6.23 2.03
N ALA A 52 -3.09 7.35 1.58
CA ALA A 52 -2.33 8.56 1.26
C ALA A 52 -1.56 9.09 2.47
N ALA A 53 -2.23 9.18 3.62
CA ALA A 53 -1.64 9.66 4.87
C ALA A 53 -0.54 8.71 5.41
N LEU A 54 -0.67 7.39 5.20
CA LEU A 54 0.32 6.42 5.65
C LEU A 54 1.52 6.32 4.71
N MET A 55 1.29 6.30 3.39
CA MET A 55 2.35 6.17 2.39
C MET A 55 3.16 7.46 2.24
N LYS A 56 2.52 8.63 2.41
CA LYS A 56 3.12 9.96 2.27
C LYS A 56 4.02 10.07 1.02
N PRO A 57 3.48 9.90 -0.19
CA PRO A 57 4.25 10.06 -1.41
C PRO A 57 4.73 11.51 -1.55
N VAL A 58 5.96 11.71 -2.05
CA VAL A 58 6.62 13.03 -2.09
C VAL A 58 5.85 14.03 -2.97
N MET A 59 5.27 13.54 -4.07
CA MET A 59 4.53 14.36 -5.04
C MET A 59 3.04 14.01 -5.09
N GLY A 60 2.51 13.38 -4.04
CA GLY A 60 1.14 12.90 -4.02
C GLY A 60 0.94 11.56 -4.75
N MET A 61 -0.30 11.07 -4.73
CA MET A 61 -0.74 9.93 -5.54
C MET A 61 -2.21 10.08 -5.89
N SER A 62 -2.62 9.53 -7.03
CA SER A 62 -4.03 9.34 -7.35
C SER A 62 -4.38 7.85 -7.26
N VAL A 63 -5.63 7.58 -6.89
CA VAL A 63 -6.16 6.22 -6.77
C VAL A 63 -7.51 6.19 -7.46
N ARG A 64 -7.75 5.17 -8.28
CA ARG A 64 -9.03 4.88 -8.91
C ARG A 64 -9.38 3.40 -8.81
N GLU A 65 -10.66 3.08 -8.75
CA GLU A 65 -11.14 1.71 -8.86
C GLU A 65 -11.36 1.37 -10.34
N VAL A 66 -10.77 0.27 -10.79
CA VAL A 66 -10.82 -0.18 -12.19
C VAL A 66 -11.92 -1.23 -12.38
N ASN A 67 -12.03 -2.16 -11.43
CA ASN A 67 -13.02 -3.25 -11.49
C ASN A 67 -13.25 -3.83 -10.09
N GLY A 68 -14.43 -3.57 -9.51
CA GLY A 68 -14.97 -4.21 -8.29
C GLY A 68 -13.96 -4.79 -7.31
N GLY A 69 -13.08 -3.96 -6.74
CA GLY A 69 -12.02 -4.39 -5.81
C GLY A 69 -10.59 -4.37 -6.36
N VAL A 70 -10.38 -4.07 -7.66
CA VAL A 70 -9.07 -3.78 -8.26
C VAL A 70 -8.86 -2.27 -8.31
N TYR A 71 -7.78 -1.81 -7.70
CA TYR A 71 -7.42 -0.40 -7.59
C TYR A 71 -6.13 -0.12 -8.37
N LEU A 72 -6.08 1.03 -9.04
CA LEU A 72 -4.88 1.55 -9.67
C LEU A 72 -4.38 2.77 -8.88
N PHE A 73 -3.17 2.66 -8.37
CA PHE A 73 -2.43 3.72 -7.70
C PHE A 73 -1.43 4.31 -8.70
N GLN A 74 -1.59 5.58 -9.02
CA GLN A 74 -0.66 6.33 -9.86
C GLN A 74 0.20 7.23 -8.97
N PHE A 75 1.50 7.05 -9.06
CA PHE A 75 2.48 7.90 -8.39
C PHE A 75 3.12 8.87 -9.39
N TYR A 76 3.76 9.91 -8.87
CA TYR A 76 4.46 10.91 -9.69
C TYR A 76 5.98 10.84 -9.55
N HIS A 77 6.50 9.88 -8.79
CA HIS A 77 7.93 9.69 -8.62
C HIS A 77 8.29 8.22 -8.37
N LYS A 78 9.30 7.70 -9.07
CA LYS A 78 9.71 6.29 -8.99
C LYS A 78 10.14 5.87 -7.59
N VAL A 79 10.79 6.75 -6.84
CA VAL A 79 11.21 6.45 -5.46
C VAL A 79 10.01 6.17 -4.55
N ASP A 80 8.86 6.81 -4.78
CA ASP A 80 7.65 6.51 -4.02
C ASP A 80 7.13 5.11 -4.34
N VAL A 81 7.11 4.72 -5.62
CA VAL A 81 6.70 3.38 -6.06
C VAL A 81 7.54 2.30 -5.38
N ASP A 82 8.88 2.43 -5.47
CA ASP A 82 9.81 1.44 -4.92
C ASP A 82 9.67 1.38 -3.39
N ARG A 83 9.68 2.53 -2.72
CA ARG A 83 9.52 2.62 -1.25
C ARG A 83 8.21 2.01 -0.76
N ILE A 84 7.10 2.30 -1.44
CA ILE A 84 5.78 1.80 -1.03
C ILE A 84 5.70 0.29 -1.21
N LEU A 85 6.23 -0.27 -2.30
CA LEU A 85 6.25 -1.71 -2.49
C LEU A 85 7.17 -2.42 -1.48
N ASP A 86 8.31 -1.83 -1.14
CA ASP A 86 9.27 -2.39 -0.18
C ASP A 86 8.74 -2.38 1.27
N MET A 87 7.85 -1.45 1.62
CA MET A 87 7.21 -1.38 2.94
C MET A 87 5.98 -2.29 3.09
N SER A 88 5.68 -3.14 2.10
CA SER A 88 4.64 -4.19 2.16
C SER A 88 4.89 -5.16 3.32
N PRO A 89 3.83 -5.70 3.99
CA PRO A 89 2.42 -5.69 3.59
C PRO A 89 1.66 -4.44 4.02
N TRP A 90 0.82 -3.93 3.11
CA TRP A 90 -0.17 -2.90 3.42
C TRP A 90 -1.51 -3.53 3.82
N SER A 91 -2.27 -2.83 4.66
CA SER A 91 -3.62 -3.22 5.01
C SER A 91 -4.50 -2.02 5.31
N PHE A 92 -5.80 -2.19 5.16
CA PHE A 92 -6.81 -1.21 5.54
C PHE A 92 -7.97 -1.96 6.20
N ASN A 93 -8.44 -1.49 7.36
CA ASN A 93 -9.50 -2.15 8.14
C ASN A 93 -9.28 -3.67 8.32
N ASN A 94 -8.03 -4.04 8.64
CA ASN A 94 -7.60 -5.44 8.83
C ASN A 94 -7.76 -6.32 7.57
N GLN A 95 -7.95 -5.74 6.39
CA GLN A 95 -7.93 -6.42 5.10
C GLN A 95 -6.56 -6.18 4.45
N ALA A 96 -5.87 -7.27 4.09
CA ALA A 96 -4.56 -7.17 3.45
C ALA A 96 -4.69 -6.68 2.01
N LEU A 97 -3.82 -5.75 1.62
CA LEU A 97 -3.73 -5.19 0.27
C LEU A 97 -2.55 -5.83 -0.46
N LEU A 98 -2.83 -6.55 -1.53
CA LEU A 98 -1.82 -7.01 -2.48
C LEU A 98 -1.48 -5.85 -3.39
N MET A 99 -0.21 -5.68 -3.70
CA MET A 99 0.29 -4.61 -4.57
C MET A 99 1.36 -5.14 -5.50
N LYS A 100 1.31 -4.73 -6.77
CA LYS A 100 2.31 -5.04 -7.78
C LYS A 100 2.39 -3.93 -8.82
N LYS A 101 3.59 -3.64 -9.33
CA LYS A 101 3.76 -2.70 -10.46
C LYS A 101 2.93 -3.15 -11.66
N MET A 102 2.33 -2.19 -12.37
CA MET A 102 1.63 -2.45 -13.62
C MET A 102 2.60 -2.98 -14.69
N GLY A 103 3.80 -2.41 -14.81
CA GLY A 103 4.82 -2.91 -15.73
C GLY A 103 4.37 -2.85 -17.18
N ASP A 104 4.55 -3.95 -17.91
CA ASP A 104 4.22 -4.07 -19.35
C ASP A 104 2.78 -4.52 -19.61
N TYR A 105 1.93 -4.59 -18.58
CA TYR A 105 0.54 -4.98 -18.75
C TYR A 105 -0.29 -3.80 -19.24
N ASP A 106 -1.07 -3.99 -20.30
CA ASP A 106 -1.93 -2.95 -20.87
C ASP A 106 -3.12 -2.62 -19.96
N HIS A 107 -3.71 -3.62 -19.30
CA HIS A 107 -4.87 -3.46 -18.44
C HIS A 107 -4.59 -3.86 -16.98
N PRO A 108 -5.02 -3.07 -15.97
CA PRO A 108 -4.76 -3.39 -14.56
C PRO A 108 -5.28 -4.75 -14.10
N CYS A 109 -6.43 -5.20 -14.64
CA CYS A 109 -6.99 -6.50 -14.29
C CYS A 109 -6.16 -7.71 -14.78
N ASP A 110 -5.23 -7.50 -15.71
CA ASP A 110 -4.37 -8.58 -16.22
C ASP A 110 -3.15 -8.83 -15.31
N VAL A 111 -2.87 -7.91 -14.38
CA VAL A 111 -1.73 -8.01 -13.47
C VAL A 111 -2.00 -9.09 -12.42
N PRO A 112 -1.20 -10.17 -12.34
CA PRO A 112 -1.46 -11.24 -11.38
C PRO A 112 -1.04 -10.81 -9.96
N LEU A 113 -2.04 -10.63 -9.10
CA LEU A 113 -1.90 -10.31 -7.68
C LEU A 113 -2.10 -11.58 -6.83
N ASN A 114 -1.08 -12.45 -6.83
CA ASN A 114 -1.18 -13.78 -6.19
C ASN A 114 -0.28 -13.96 -4.96
N HIS A 115 0.53 -12.95 -4.62
CA HIS A 115 1.54 -13.06 -3.58
C HIS A 115 1.48 -11.86 -2.63
N LEU A 116 1.66 -12.15 -1.34
CA LEU A 116 1.83 -11.18 -0.28
C LEU A 116 3.05 -11.58 0.55
N TYR A 117 4.04 -10.70 0.65
CA TYR A 117 5.20 -10.90 1.51
C TYR A 117 4.92 -10.27 2.87
N LEU A 118 5.13 -11.03 3.94
CA LEU A 118 4.83 -10.58 5.30
C LEU A 118 5.87 -11.08 6.30
N TRP A 119 6.15 -10.24 7.30
CA TRP A 119 7.05 -10.56 8.39
C TRP A 119 6.29 -11.29 9.50
N VAL A 120 6.70 -12.51 9.82
CA VAL A 120 6.14 -13.27 10.95
C VAL A 120 7.09 -13.22 12.15
N LYS A 121 6.57 -12.80 13.30
CA LYS A 121 7.29 -12.88 14.58
C LYS A 121 6.87 -14.13 15.33
N VAL A 122 7.79 -15.08 15.48
CA VAL A 122 7.53 -16.33 16.20
C VAL A 122 7.89 -16.18 17.68
N PHE A 123 6.94 -16.48 18.57
CA PHE A 123 7.13 -16.46 20.02
C PHE A 123 7.29 -17.88 20.59
N GLY A 124 7.99 -18.01 21.72
CA GLY A 124 8.07 -19.28 22.46
C GLY A 124 8.92 -20.37 21.82
N LEU A 125 9.85 -20.02 20.91
CA LEU A 125 10.72 -21.00 20.27
C LEU A 125 11.60 -21.73 21.32
N ARG A 126 11.37 -23.03 21.54
CA ARG A 126 12.15 -23.86 22.47
C ARG A 126 13.62 -23.88 22.03
N ALA A 127 14.55 -23.95 22.99
CA ALA A 127 15.99 -23.81 22.73
C ALA A 127 16.53 -24.76 21.64
N GLY A 128 16.00 -25.97 21.50
CA GLY A 128 16.42 -26.94 20.46
C GLY A 128 16.14 -26.51 19.02
N PHE A 129 15.19 -25.59 18.80
CA PHE A 129 14.82 -25.09 17.47
C PHE A 129 15.59 -23.83 17.05
N LYS A 130 16.52 -23.35 17.88
CA LYS A 130 17.38 -22.20 17.59
C LYS A 130 18.72 -22.58 16.94
N SER A 131 18.96 -23.86 16.66
CA SER A 131 20.21 -24.34 16.07
C SER A 131 20.22 -24.18 14.54
N GLU A 132 21.40 -23.91 13.97
CA GLU A 132 21.58 -23.71 12.53
C GLU A 132 21.16 -24.93 11.70
N SER A 133 21.29 -26.14 12.27
CA SER A 133 20.84 -27.40 11.68
C SER A 133 19.33 -27.47 11.41
N VAL A 134 18.53 -26.74 12.19
CA VAL A 134 17.06 -26.70 12.06
C VAL A 134 16.61 -25.66 11.01
N ARG A 135 17.48 -24.72 10.61
CA ARG A 135 17.17 -23.63 9.67
C ARG A 135 17.00 -24.07 8.21
N LYS A 136 17.41 -25.29 7.84
CA LYS A 136 17.53 -25.75 6.43
C LYS A 136 16.32 -26.52 5.86
N ARG A 137 15.13 -26.44 6.46
CA ARG A 137 13.94 -27.10 5.91
C ARG A 137 12.74 -26.17 5.92
N VAL A 138 12.72 -25.23 4.99
CA VAL A 138 11.51 -24.58 4.48
C VAL A 138 11.71 -24.35 3.00
#